data_AF-A0A1X2HED7-F1
#
_entry.id   AF-A0A1X2HED7-F1
#
_cell.length_a   1.000
_cell.length_b   1.000
_cell.length_c   1.000
_cell.angle_alpha   90.00
_cell.angle_beta   90.00
_cell.angle_gamma   90.00
#
_symmetry.space_group_name_H-M   'P 1'
#
loop_
_entity.id
_entity.type
_entity.pdbx_description
1 polymer ?
#
loop_
_entity_poly.entity_id
_entity_poly.type
_entity_poly.pdbx_seq_one_letter_code
_entity_poly.pdbx_strand_id
1 'polypeptide(L)' 'RYLCPFCGKAFSRPSSLRIHTYSHTGEKPFVCPEPDCGRKFSVQSNMRRHLRVH' A
#
# COMPACT_ATOMS: atom_id res chain seq x y z
N ARG A 1 14.77 -13.92 -3.11
CA ARG A 1 13.85 -13.92 -1.93
C ARG A 1 14.07 -12.60 -1.22
N TYR A 2 13.02 -11.81 -1.00
CA TYR A 2 13.11 -10.49 -0.36
C TYR A 2 12.55 -10.58 1.05
N LEU A 3 13.34 -10.22 2.06
CA LEU A 3 12.97 -10.38 3.47
C LEU A 3 12.50 -9.06 4.07
N CYS A 4 11.43 -9.11 4.86
CA CYS A 4 10.95 -7.97 5.61
C CYS A 4 11.90 -7.69 6.77
N PRO A 5 12.43 -6.46 6.90
CA PRO A 5 13.34 -6.12 8.00
C PRO A 5 12.64 -6.07 9.35
N PHE A 6 11.31 -5.93 9.38
CA PHE A 6 10.54 -5.82 10.63
C PHE A 6 10.10 -7.18 11.19
N CYS A 7 9.80 -8.16 10.34
CA CYS A 7 9.22 -9.44 10.78
C CYS A 7 9.84 -10.68 10.11
N GLY A 8 10.87 -10.51 9.29
CA GLY A 8 11.57 -11.62 8.62
C GLY A 8 10.75 -12.33 7.53
N LYS A 9 9.48 -11.93 7.28
CA LYS A 9 8.64 -12.53 6.23
C LYS A 9 9.29 -12.41 4.86
N ALA A 10 9.16 -13.46 4.07
CA ALA A 10 9.77 -13.56 2.76
C ALA A 10 8.77 -13.34 1.63
N PHE A 11 9.21 -12.60 0.61
CA PHE A 11 8.43 -12.28 -0.57
C PHE A 11 9.19 -12.69 -1.83
N SER A 12 8.43 -13.07 -2.86
CA SER A 12 8.96 -13.43 -4.19
C SER A 12 9.32 -12.22 -5.02
N ARG A 13 8.72 -11.05 -4.75
CA ARG A 13 8.92 -9.79 -5.49
C ARG A 13 9.27 -8.63 -4.55
N PRO A 14 10.14 -7.70 -4.98
CA PRO A 14 10.52 -6.54 -4.16
C PRO A 14 9.34 -5.56 -3.99
N SER A 15 8.48 -5.44 -4.99
CA SER A 15 7.27 -4.63 -4.92
C SER A 15 6.28 -5.12 -3.85
N SER A 16 6.12 -6.45 -3.73
CA SER A 16 5.32 -7.06 -2.67
C SER A 16 5.91 -6.82 -1.29
N LEU A 17 7.24 -6.90 -1.14
CA LEU A 17 7.92 -6.53 0.09
C LEU A 17 7.68 -5.06 0.44
N ARG A 18 7.87 -4.14 -0.50
CA ARG A 18 7.67 -2.69 -0.27
C ARG A 18 6.23 -2.36 0.11
N ILE A 19 5.25 -2.99 -0.51
CA ILE A 19 3.85 -2.82 -0.12
C ILE A 19 3.62 -3.36 1.29
N HIS A 20 4.23 -4.49 1.62
CA HIS A 20 4.14 -5.07 2.95
C HIS A 20 4.80 -4.17 4.02
N THR A 21 5.91 -3.49 3.73
CA THR A 21 6.53 -2.60 4.73
C THR A 21 5.60 -1.47 5.17
N TYR A 22 4.66 -1.03 4.31
CA TYR A 22 3.63 -0.08 4.70
C TYR A 22 2.68 -0.58 5.79
N SER A 23 2.53 -1.90 5.98
CA SER A 23 1.76 -2.43 7.12
C SER A 23 2.50 -2.29 8.45
N HIS A 24 3.82 -2.09 8.42
CA HIS A 24 4.63 -1.82 9.61
C HIS A 24 4.75 -0.32 9.88
N THR A 25 5.00 0.49 8.84
CA THR A 25 5.17 1.94 8.99
C THR A 25 3.84 2.69 9.09
N GLY A 26 2.73 2.09 8.66
CA GLY A 26 1.44 2.75 8.55
C GLY A 26 1.34 3.75 7.40
N GLU A 27 2.39 3.86 6.58
CA GLU A 27 2.40 4.77 5.43
C GLU A 27 1.34 4.39 4.40
N LYS A 28 0.66 5.41 3.87
CA LYS A 28 -0.36 5.26 2.84
C LYS A 28 -0.11 6.30 1.75
N PRO A 29 0.84 6.04 0.85
CA PRO A 29 1.30 7.03 -0.13
C PRO A 29 0.26 7.34 -1.22
N PHE A 30 -0.75 6.49 -1.39
CA PHE A 30 -1.77 6.70 -2.42
C PHE A 30 -2.97 7.39 -1.81
N VAL A 31 -3.19 8.65 -2.16
CA VAL A 31 -4.32 9.45 -1.70
C VAL A 31 -5.40 9.50 -2.78
N CYS A 32 -6.67 9.47 -2.37
CA CYS A 32 -7.79 9.73 -3.27
C CYS A 32 -7.67 11.16 -3.83
N PRO A 33 -7.74 11.37 -5.16
CA PRO A 33 -7.66 12.69 -5.76
C PRO A 33 -8.89 13.57 -5.46
N GLU A 34 -10.02 12.97 -5.07
CA GLU A 34 -11.23 13.72 -4.71
C GLU A 34 -11.02 14.53 -3.42
N PRO A 35 -11.20 15.86 -3.45
CA PRO A 35 -10.85 16.76 -2.36
C PRO A 35 -11.66 16.50 -1.08
N ASP A 36 -12.94 16.12 -1.23
CA ASP A 36 -13.83 15.83 -0.09
C ASP A 36 -13.66 14.42 0.49
N CYS A 37 -12.90 13.53 -0.18
CA CYS A 37 -12.76 12.15 0.26
C CYS A 37 -11.63 11.96 1.29
N GLY A 38 -10.44 12.48 0.99
CA GLY A 38 -9.26 12.37 1.84
C GLY A 38 -8.76 10.93 2.13
N ARG A 39 -9.35 9.89 1.54
CA ARG A 39 -8.97 8.49 1.79
C ARG A 39 -7.56 8.19 1.31
N LYS A 40 -6.82 7.43 2.11
CA LYS A 40 -5.45 7.00 1.81
C LYS A 40 -5.33 5.47 1.76
N PHE A 41 -4.46 4.97 0.90
CA PHE A 41 -4.23 3.57 0.62
C PHE A 41 -2.73 3.25 0.61
N SER A 42 -2.38 2.05 1.08
CA SER A 42 -1.03 1.50 0.99
C SER A 42 -0.74 0.86 -0.37
N VAL A 43 -1.78 0.61 -1.18
CA VAL A 43 -1.66 -0.06 -2.49
C VAL A 43 -2.41 0.72 -3.56
N GLN A 44 -1.74 0.98 -4.68
CA GLN A 44 -2.32 1.72 -5.80
C GLN A 44 -3.57 1.05 -6.39
N SER A 45 -3.57 -0.29 -6.53
CA SER A 45 -4.72 -1.01 -7.06
C SER A 45 -5.96 -0.88 -6.18
N ASN A 46 -5.79 -0.78 -4.85
CA ASN A 46 -6.89 -0.54 -3.92
C ASN A 46 -7.47 0.87 -4.08
N MET A 47 -6.62 1.89 -4.20
CA MET A 47 -7.04 3.27 -4.50
C MET A 47 -7.78 3.33 -5.85
N ARG A 48 -7.24 2.72 -6.91
CA ARG A 48 -7.92 2.65 -8.22
C ARG A 48 -9.27 1.93 -8.17
N ARG A 49 -9.39 0.88 -7.34
CA ARG A 49 -10.68 0.21 -7.14
C ARG A 49 -11.67 1.10 -6.41
N HIS A 50 -11.21 1.82 -5.39
CA HIS A 50 -12.01 2.78 -4.67
C HIS A 50 -12.55 3.89 -5.58
N LEU A 51 -11.75 4.39 -6.53
CA LEU A 51 -12.19 5.40 -7.50
C LEU A 51 -13.32 4.93 -8.43
N ARG A 52 -13.54 3.62 -8.57
CA ARG A 52 -14.65 3.11 -9.40
C ARG A 52 -16.01 3.14 -8.70
N VAL A 53 -16.01 3.32 -7.38
CA VAL A 53 -17.23 3.34 -6.54
C VAL A 53 -17.45 4.69 -5.87
N HIS A 54 -16.59 5.66 -6.18
CA HIS A 54 -16.94 7.06 -6.07
C HIS A 54 -17.97 7.40 -7.13
#